data_AF-A0A9D0DGU1-F1
#
_entry.id   AF-A0A9D0DGU1-F1
#
_cell.length_a   1.000
_cell.length_b   1.000
_cell.length_c   1.000
_cell.angle_alpha   90.00
_cell.angle_beta   90.00
_cell.angle_gamma   90.00
#
_symmetry.space_group_name_H-M   'P 1'
#
loop_
_entity.id
_entity.type
_entity.pdbx_description
1 polymer ?
#
loop_
_entity_poly.entity_id
_entity_poly.type
_entity_poly.pdbx_seq_one_letter_code
_entity_poly.pdbx_strand_id
1 'polypeptide(L)'
;MKNNCRRNSFILGLDLGTNSLGWSLVDPKEEEIVAMGCRIFSPAVTGDIDSGKEESNAATRREARQIRRQLWRRRRRKKKLFLLLQRSGLLPSGPSQTGELRHQIIEKLDTNIKILLKDKGYENVDHLLPYLLRKNGVTEKLSLLELGRALYHLGQRRGFESNRKQQNDDQSGVVREQIAGLRLELKDSGCRTLGQYFASLDPEKVRIRERYTHRSMYKEEFNLIWNTQAEFYPEALTGGLREEIYHALFFQRKLKNQKYLV
;
A
#
# COMPACT_ATOMS: atom_id res chain seq x y z
N MET A 1 -41.33 -8.69 66.62
CA MET A 1 -41.64 -7.42 65.91
C MET A 1 -41.16 -7.56 64.47
N LYS A 2 -42.09 -7.74 63.51
CA LYS A 2 -41.75 -7.79 62.08
C LYS A 2 -41.54 -6.35 61.61
N ASN A 3 -40.32 -6.02 61.18
CA ASN A 3 -40.04 -4.74 60.51
C ASN A 3 -40.88 -4.66 59.24
N ASN A 4 -42.00 -3.94 59.32
CA ASN A 4 -42.84 -3.56 58.18
C ASN A 4 -42.07 -2.51 57.35
N CYS A 5 -41.07 -2.96 56.60
CA CYS A 5 -40.43 -2.12 55.59
C CYS A 5 -41.43 -2.02 54.43
N ARG A 6 -42.21 -0.94 54.38
CA ARG A 6 -43.06 -0.61 53.23
C ARG A 6 -42.14 -0.58 52.00
N ARG A 7 -42.28 -1.53 51.07
CA ARG A 7 -41.62 -1.44 49.77
C ARG A 7 -42.25 -0.26 49.04
N ASN A 8 -41.64 0.91 49.12
CA ASN A 8 -41.96 2.01 48.23
C ASN A 8 -41.52 1.59 46.83
N SER A 9 -42.46 1.64 45.89
CA SER A 9 -42.21 1.32 44.49
C SER A 9 -41.99 2.63 43.78
N PHE A 10 -40.78 2.86 43.27
CA PHE A 10 -40.46 4.06 42.50
C PHE A 10 -40.37 3.72 41.01
N ILE A 11 -40.66 4.71 40.16
CA ILE A 11 -40.47 4.62 38.71
C ILE A 11 -39.21 5.41 38.35
N LEU A 12 -38.26 4.77 37.66
CA LEU A 12 -37.06 5.40 37.12
C LEU A 12 -37.27 5.72 35.63
N GLY A 13 -37.38 7.00 35.28
CA GLY A 13 -37.30 7.48 33.91
C GLY A 13 -35.85 7.66 33.49
N LEU A 14 -35.49 7.17 32.30
CA LEU A 14 -34.17 7.34 31.71
C LEU A 14 -34.30 7.94 30.31
N ASP A 15 -33.54 9.01 30.06
CA ASP A 15 -33.37 9.62 28.75
C ASP A 15 -31.90 9.47 28.31
N LEU A 16 -31.66 8.67 27.29
CA LEU A 16 -30.32 8.28 26.83
C LEU A 16 -29.93 9.09 25.57
N GLY A 17 -29.27 10.22 25.79
CA GLY A 17 -28.69 11.04 24.73
C GLY A 17 -27.29 10.60 24.29
N THR A 18 -26.78 11.19 23.22
CA THR A 18 -25.43 10.90 22.67
C THR A 18 -24.29 11.42 23.57
N ASN A 19 -24.58 12.39 24.43
CA ASN A 19 -23.65 13.04 25.36
C ASN A 19 -24.26 13.33 26.75
N SER A 20 -25.44 12.77 27.02
CA SER A 20 -26.19 13.01 28.24
C SER A 20 -26.99 11.78 28.65
N LEU A 21 -27.18 11.62 29.96
CA LEU A 21 -28.11 10.65 30.54
C LEU A 21 -28.99 11.41 31.53
N GLY A 22 -30.19 11.76 31.09
CA GLY A 22 -31.24 12.32 31.93
C GLY A 22 -31.87 11.20 32.76
N TRP A 23 -32.17 11.48 34.03
CA TRP A 23 -32.91 10.54 34.87
C TRP A 23 -33.88 11.27 35.81
N SER A 24 -35.00 10.62 36.09
CA SER A 24 -35.97 11.06 37.09
C SER A 24 -36.46 9.87 37.90
N LEU A 25 -36.67 10.07 39.20
CA LEU A 25 -37.24 9.11 40.11
C LEU A 25 -38.59 9.64 40.58
N VAL A 26 -39.66 8.89 40.31
CA VAL A 26 -41.04 9.31 40.60
C VAL A 26 -41.65 8.35 41.62
N ASP A 27 -42.30 8.89 42.64
CA ASP A 27 -43.19 8.12 43.51
C ASP A 27 -44.62 8.16 42.93
N PRO A 28 -45.12 7.05 42.38
CA PRO A 28 -46.44 7.02 41.75
C PRO A 28 -47.59 7.12 42.75
N LYS A 29 -47.35 6.95 44.06
CA LYS A 29 -48.41 7.03 45.08
C LYS A 29 -48.68 8.47 45.50
N GLU A 30 -47.62 9.25 45.63
CA GLU A 30 -47.68 10.67 46.01
C GLU A 30 -47.71 11.59 44.77
N GLU A 31 -47.64 11.01 43.57
CA GLU A 31 -47.55 11.72 42.28
C GLU A 31 -46.42 12.77 42.24
N GLU A 32 -45.30 12.47 42.92
CA GLU A 32 -44.19 13.39 43.15
C GLU A 32 -42.90 12.93 42.46
N ILE A 33 -42.12 13.90 41.98
CA ILE A 33 -40.74 13.68 41.56
C ILE A 33 -39.84 13.71 42.80
N VAL A 34 -39.36 12.54 43.20
CA VAL A 34 -38.45 12.34 44.33
C VAL A 34 -37.07 12.95 44.05
N ALA A 35 -36.57 12.75 42.84
CA ALA A 35 -35.30 13.29 42.40
C ALA A 35 -35.23 13.35 40.88
N MET A 36 -34.39 14.23 40.36
CA MET A 36 -34.01 14.24 38.96
C MET A 36 -32.58 14.72 38.79
N GLY A 37 -31.98 14.38 37.67
CA GLY A 37 -30.66 14.87 37.33
C GLY A 37 -30.29 14.56 35.88
N CYS A 38 -29.15 15.09 35.47
CA CYS A 38 -28.58 14.79 34.18
C CYS A 38 -27.08 14.56 34.33
N ARG A 39 -26.61 13.43 33.80
CA ARG A 39 -25.18 13.14 33.69
C ARG A 39 -24.71 13.53 32.29
N ILE A 40 -23.96 14.62 32.21
CA ILE A 40 -23.27 15.01 30.97
C ILE A 40 -21.93 14.27 30.86
N PHE A 41 -21.65 13.70 29.70
CA PHE A 41 -20.41 12.98 29.41
C PHE A 41 -19.92 13.28 28.00
N SER A 42 -18.63 13.04 27.74
CA SER A 42 -18.07 13.24 26.41
C SER A 42 -18.63 12.20 25.43
N PRO A 43 -19.09 12.61 24.23
CA PRO A 43 -19.57 11.68 23.23
C PRO A 43 -18.52 10.61 22.89
N ALA A 44 -18.97 9.39 22.61
CA ALA A 44 -18.09 8.28 22.20
C ALA A 44 -17.65 8.36 20.73
N VAL A 45 -18.07 9.41 20.03
CA VAL A 45 -17.79 9.73 18.63
C VAL A 45 -17.29 11.17 18.52
N THR A 46 -16.47 11.43 17.51
CA THR A 46 -16.03 12.76 17.10
C THR A 46 -16.75 13.17 15.81
N GLY A 47 -16.72 14.45 15.47
CA GLY A 47 -17.33 14.98 14.25
C GLY A 47 -18.65 15.70 14.52
N ASP A 48 -19.38 15.96 13.45
CA ASP A 48 -20.67 16.64 13.50
C ASP A 48 -21.78 15.61 13.70
N ILE A 49 -22.17 15.46 14.97
CA ILE A 49 -23.18 14.49 15.43
C ILE A 49 -24.55 14.86 14.83
N ASP A 50 -24.84 16.15 14.73
CA ASP A 50 -26.16 16.64 14.28
C ASP A 50 -26.37 16.44 12.77
N SER A 51 -25.29 16.38 11.97
CA SER A 51 -25.36 16.06 10.53
C SER A 51 -25.13 14.57 10.19
N GLY A 52 -25.04 13.69 11.20
CA GLY A 52 -24.83 12.26 11.01
C GLY A 52 -23.44 11.88 10.48
N LYS A 53 -22.47 12.80 10.56
CA LYS A 53 -21.07 12.59 10.15
C LYS A 53 -20.21 12.17 11.35
N GLU A 54 -20.67 11.14 12.05
CA GLU A 54 -19.98 10.59 13.20
C GLU A 54 -18.73 9.80 12.77
N GLU A 55 -17.59 10.13 13.38
CA GLU A 55 -16.36 9.36 13.28
C GLU A 55 -16.04 8.71 14.61
N SER A 56 -15.66 7.43 14.57
CA SER A 56 -15.20 6.73 15.78
C SER A 56 -13.92 7.37 16.32
N ASN A 57 -13.84 7.58 17.65
CA ASN A 57 -12.62 8.01 18.33
C ASN A 57 -11.40 7.09 18.05
N ALA A 58 -11.65 5.84 17.64
CA ALA A 58 -10.61 4.89 17.26
C ALA A 58 -10.09 5.06 15.81
N ALA A 59 -10.70 5.92 15.00
CA ALA A 59 -10.38 6.12 13.58
C ALA A 59 -8.93 6.61 13.40
N THR A 60 -8.56 7.72 14.03
CA THR A 60 -7.19 8.29 13.96
C THR A 60 -6.13 7.27 14.37
N ARG A 61 -6.39 6.52 15.44
CA ARG A 61 -5.49 5.43 15.90
C ARG A 61 -5.38 4.32 14.86
N ARG A 62 -6.49 3.94 14.22
CA ARG A 62 -6.55 2.90 13.19
C ARG A 62 -5.74 3.29 11.95
N GLU A 63 -5.89 4.53 11.49
CA GLU A 63 -5.17 5.09 10.33
C GLU A 63 -3.67 5.17 10.57
N ALA A 64 -3.25 5.76 11.69
CA ALA A 64 -1.84 5.86 12.05
C ALA A 64 -1.19 4.46 12.14
N ARG A 65 -1.90 3.49 12.72
CA ARG A 65 -1.45 2.08 12.78
C ARG A 65 -1.32 1.46 11.38
N GLN A 66 -2.25 1.75 10.47
CA GLN A 66 -2.19 1.26 9.09
C GLN A 66 -0.95 1.80 8.37
N ILE A 67 -0.69 3.11 8.44
CA ILE A 67 0.47 3.75 7.83
C ILE A 67 1.77 3.12 8.34
N ARG A 68 1.95 3.00 9.66
CA ARG A 68 3.14 2.38 10.26
C ARG A 68 3.38 0.95 9.74
N ARG A 69 2.32 0.14 9.67
CA ARG A 69 2.40 -1.23 9.14
C ARG A 69 2.78 -1.25 7.68
N GLN A 70 2.22 -0.37 6.84
CA GLN A 70 2.56 -0.31 5.42
C GLN A 70 4.02 0.10 5.20
N LEU A 71 4.50 1.12 5.92
CA LEU A 71 5.90 1.55 5.87
C LEU A 71 6.86 0.43 6.31
N TRP A 72 6.58 -0.23 7.43
CA TRP A 72 7.38 -1.35 7.91
C TRP A 72 7.43 -2.50 6.88
N ARG A 73 6.29 -2.85 6.29
CA ARG A 73 6.21 -3.90 5.26
C ARG A 73 6.97 -3.53 4.00
N ARG A 74 6.88 -2.28 3.54
CA ARG A 74 7.64 -1.78 2.40
C ARG A 74 9.14 -1.83 2.66
N ARG A 75 9.60 -1.38 3.84
CA ARG A 75 11.01 -1.46 4.25
C ARG A 75 11.51 -2.91 4.29
N ARG A 76 10.76 -3.81 4.93
CA ARG A 76 11.09 -5.25 4.99
C ARG A 76 11.18 -5.89 3.60
N ARG A 77 10.23 -5.56 2.71
CA ARG A 77 10.24 -6.04 1.32
C ARG A 77 11.47 -5.56 0.56
N LYS A 78 11.76 -4.26 0.60
CA LYS A 78 12.95 -3.69 -0.06
C LYS A 78 14.24 -4.33 0.46
N LYS A 79 14.37 -4.51 1.79
CA LYS A 79 15.51 -5.21 2.39
C LYS A 79 15.61 -6.65 1.91
N LYS A 80 14.52 -7.43 1.96
CA LYS A 80 14.51 -8.83 1.50
C LYS A 80 14.92 -8.93 0.03
N LEU A 81 14.34 -8.10 -0.84
CA LEU A 81 14.65 -8.09 -2.26
C LEU A 81 16.11 -7.69 -2.52
N PHE A 82 16.60 -6.64 -1.86
CA PHE A 82 18.00 -6.21 -1.99
C PHE A 82 18.97 -7.36 -1.65
N LEU A 83 18.78 -7.99 -0.49
CA LEU A 83 19.66 -9.07 -0.03
C LEU A 83 19.58 -10.30 -0.95
N LEU A 84 18.38 -10.61 -1.47
CA LEU A 84 18.16 -11.67 -2.44
C LEU A 84 18.90 -11.40 -3.76
N LEU A 85 18.81 -10.19 -4.28
CA LEU A 85 19.51 -9.82 -5.52
C LEU A 85 21.02 -9.77 -5.31
N GLN A 86 21.49 -9.30 -4.16
CA GLN A 86 22.91 -9.26 -3.83
C GLN A 86 23.51 -10.66 -3.72
N ARG A 87 22.86 -11.58 -3.01
CA ARG A 87 23.35 -12.97 -2.88
C ARG A 87 23.32 -13.75 -4.20
N SER A 88 22.48 -13.35 -5.14
CA SER A 88 22.37 -14.00 -6.46
C SER A 88 23.23 -13.32 -7.53
N GLY A 89 24.13 -12.40 -7.15
CA GLY A 89 25.01 -11.69 -8.10
C GLY A 89 24.30 -10.66 -8.99
N LEU A 90 23.03 -10.34 -8.72
CA LEU A 90 22.24 -9.34 -9.46
C LEU A 90 22.41 -7.92 -8.90
N LEU A 91 22.95 -7.77 -7.69
CA LEU A 91 23.39 -6.48 -7.15
C LEU A 91 24.83 -6.56 -6.66
N PRO A 92 25.57 -5.44 -6.60
CA PRO A 92 26.95 -5.44 -6.15
C PRO A 92 27.09 -6.03 -4.74
N SER A 93 28.13 -6.84 -4.55
CA SER A 93 28.56 -7.30 -3.23
C SER A 93 28.99 -6.13 -2.35
N GLY A 94 28.86 -6.28 -1.04
CA GLY A 94 29.27 -5.26 -0.08
C GLY A 94 28.39 -5.25 1.18
N PRO A 95 28.77 -4.44 2.19
CA PRO A 95 28.05 -4.35 3.44
C PRO A 95 26.63 -3.82 3.20
N SER A 96 25.62 -4.51 3.75
CA SER A 96 24.20 -4.25 3.47
C SER A 96 23.30 -4.35 4.71
N GLN A 97 23.89 -4.25 5.89
CA GLN A 97 23.24 -4.40 7.19
C GLN A 97 22.19 -3.28 7.40
N THR A 98 22.59 -2.02 7.20
CA THR A 98 21.77 -0.83 7.44
C THR A 98 21.05 -0.35 6.16
N GLY A 99 20.18 0.66 6.30
CA GLY A 99 19.49 1.25 5.15
C GLY A 99 20.43 2.10 4.30
N GLU A 100 21.33 2.79 4.97
CA GLU A 100 22.31 3.74 4.46
C GLU A 100 23.34 3.01 3.59
N LEU A 101 23.89 1.89 4.07
CA LEU A 101 24.84 1.08 3.30
C LEU A 101 24.21 0.53 2.01
N ARG A 102 22.97 0.05 2.08
CA ARG A 102 22.22 -0.38 0.89
C ARG A 102 21.95 0.78 -0.07
N HIS A 103 21.74 1.98 0.45
CA HIS A 103 21.53 3.16 -0.38
C HIS A 103 22.79 3.54 -1.15
N GLN A 104 23.94 3.57 -0.48
CA GLN A 104 25.25 3.85 -1.09
C GLN A 104 25.59 2.87 -2.21
N ILE A 105 25.28 1.57 -2.04
CA ILE A 105 25.46 0.57 -3.11
C ILE A 105 24.62 0.91 -4.33
N ILE A 106 23.34 1.25 -4.15
CA ILE A 106 22.44 1.61 -5.27
C ILE A 106 22.86 2.92 -5.92
N GLU A 107 23.29 3.90 -5.14
CA GLU A 107 23.75 5.19 -5.65
C GLU A 107 24.99 5.03 -6.54
N LYS A 108 26.00 4.30 -6.07
CA LYS A 108 27.19 3.97 -6.87
C LYS A 108 26.83 3.21 -8.15
N LEU A 109 25.95 2.22 -8.05
CA LEU A 109 25.45 1.48 -9.20
C LEU A 109 24.73 2.37 -10.20
N ASP A 110 23.85 3.25 -9.72
CA ASP A 110 23.11 4.19 -10.57
C ASP A 110 24.06 5.16 -11.28
N THR A 111 25.09 5.70 -10.60
CA THR A 111 26.10 6.57 -11.24
C THR A 111 26.81 5.86 -12.39
N ASN A 112 27.25 4.62 -12.19
CA ASN A 112 27.95 3.87 -13.23
C ASN A 112 27.05 3.59 -14.44
N ILE A 113 25.80 3.15 -14.18
CA ILE A 113 24.83 2.88 -15.25
C ILE A 113 24.47 4.17 -16.00
N LYS A 114 24.36 5.32 -15.29
CA LYS A 114 24.07 6.61 -15.94
C LYS A 114 25.12 6.98 -16.97
N ILE A 115 26.40 6.80 -16.64
CA ILE A 115 27.50 7.08 -17.56
C ILE A 115 27.37 6.21 -18.80
N LEU A 116 27.22 4.89 -18.62
CA LEU A 116 27.06 3.94 -19.73
C LEU A 116 25.86 4.25 -20.64
N LEU A 117 24.73 4.65 -20.06
CA LEU A 117 23.54 5.02 -20.83
C LEU A 117 23.74 6.34 -21.58
N LYS A 118 24.39 7.34 -20.97
CA LYS A 118 24.72 8.61 -21.66
C LYS A 118 25.68 8.38 -22.83
N ASP A 119 26.68 7.52 -22.66
CA ASP A 119 27.62 7.15 -23.73
C ASP A 119 26.93 6.43 -24.89
N LYS A 120 25.85 5.68 -24.61
CA LYS A 120 24.97 5.06 -25.61
C LYS A 120 23.98 6.05 -26.27
N GLY A 121 24.04 7.34 -25.94
CA GLY A 121 23.18 8.38 -26.51
C GLY A 121 21.79 8.46 -25.90
N TYR A 122 21.54 7.88 -24.72
CA TYR A 122 20.27 8.08 -24.03
C TYR A 122 20.18 9.49 -23.42
N GLU A 123 19.03 10.13 -23.63
CA GLU A 123 18.69 11.42 -23.03
C GLU A 123 17.93 11.24 -21.70
N ASN A 124 17.87 12.30 -20.88
CA ASN A 124 17.08 12.34 -19.64
C ASN A 124 17.35 11.18 -18.65
N VAL A 125 18.55 10.59 -18.73
CA VAL A 125 18.93 9.38 -17.97
C VAL A 125 18.75 9.55 -16.46
N ASP A 126 19.02 10.75 -15.94
CA ASP A 126 18.87 11.05 -14.51
C ASP A 126 17.43 10.87 -14.00
N HIS A 127 16.43 11.10 -14.85
CA HIS A 127 15.01 10.91 -14.53
C HIS A 127 14.49 9.54 -14.95
N LEU A 128 15.07 8.96 -16.01
CA LEU A 128 14.54 7.78 -16.68
C LEU A 128 15.27 6.47 -16.40
N LEU A 129 16.46 6.48 -15.77
CA LEU A 129 17.33 5.30 -15.59
C LEU A 129 16.59 3.99 -15.29
N PRO A 130 15.78 3.87 -14.22
CA PRO A 130 15.14 2.58 -13.93
C PRO A 130 14.13 2.16 -14.99
N TYR A 131 13.52 3.08 -15.72
CA TYR A 131 12.60 2.80 -16.81
C TYR A 131 13.36 2.39 -18.07
N LEU A 132 14.49 3.05 -18.39
CA LEU A 132 15.37 2.63 -19.48
C LEU A 132 15.85 1.20 -19.30
N LEU A 133 16.32 0.83 -18.10
CA LEU A 133 16.72 -0.56 -17.82
C LEU A 133 15.54 -1.54 -17.99
N ARG A 134 14.34 -1.17 -17.55
CA ARG A 134 13.14 -2.00 -17.71
C ARG A 134 12.68 -2.13 -19.16
N LYS A 135 12.78 -1.05 -19.95
CA LYS A 135 12.54 -1.04 -21.40
C LYS A 135 13.50 -1.99 -22.11
N ASN A 136 14.78 -1.89 -21.78
CA ASN A 136 15.83 -2.65 -22.44
C ASN A 136 15.80 -4.13 -22.03
N GLY A 137 15.47 -4.41 -20.77
CA GLY A 137 15.38 -5.79 -20.25
C GLY A 137 14.30 -6.67 -20.89
N VAL A 138 13.37 -6.11 -21.68
CA VAL A 138 12.39 -6.87 -22.46
C VAL A 138 12.75 -7.01 -23.94
N THR A 139 13.85 -6.41 -24.39
CA THR A 139 14.26 -6.41 -25.81
C THR A 139 15.70 -6.85 -26.04
N GLU A 140 16.61 -6.52 -25.14
CA GLU A 140 18.05 -6.74 -25.30
C GLU A 140 18.68 -7.31 -24.02
N LYS A 141 19.90 -7.83 -24.14
CA LYS A 141 20.67 -8.38 -23.03
C LYS A 141 21.14 -7.24 -22.11
N LEU A 142 20.73 -7.28 -20.85
CA LEU A 142 21.28 -6.43 -19.79
C LEU A 142 22.45 -7.12 -19.11
N SER A 143 23.39 -6.37 -18.55
CA SER A 143 24.27 -6.94 -17.53
C SER A 143 23.47 -7.41 -16.32
N LEU A 144 24.00 -8.38 -15.56
CA LEU A 144 23.34 -8.89 -14.35
C LEU A 144 23.04 -7.78 -13.32
N LEU A 145 23.91 -6.77 -13.23
CA LEU A 145 23.73 -5.64 -12.32
C LEU A 145 22.64 -4.66 -12.79
N GLU A 146 22.55 -4.40 -14.09
CA GLU A 146 21.45 -3.62 -14.68
C GLU A 146 20.11 -4.34 -14.50
N LEU A 147 20.08 -5.66 -14.74
CA LEU A 147 18.91 -6.48 -14.50
C LEU A 147 18.47 -6.42 -13.03
N GLY A 148 19.38 -6.65 -12.09
CA GLY A 148 19.02 -6.56 -10.67
C GLY A 148 18.57 -5.16 -10.26
N ARG A 149 19.13 -4.10 -10.86
CA ARG A 149 18.66 -2.74 -10.62
C ARG A 149 17.25 -2.47 -11.17
N ALA A 150 16.90 -3.04 -12.33
CA ALA A 150 15.56 -3.01 -12.89
C ALA A 150 14.56 -3.76 -11.99
N LEU A 151 14.90 -4.99 -11.57
CA LEU A 151 14.08 -5.79 -10.66
C LEU A 151 13.90 -5.14 -9.29
N TYR A 152 14.97 -4.53 -8.74
CA TYR A 152 14.89 -3.80 -7.49
C TYR A 152 13.89 -2.64 -7.57
N HIS A 153 13.85 -1.92 -8.70
CA HIS A 153 12.89 -0.85 -8.94
C HIS A 153 11.43 -1.33 -8.92
N LEU A 154 11.12 -2.47 -9.57
CA LEU A 154 9.77 -3.08 -9.52
C LEU A 154 9.31 -3.32 -8.07
N GLY A 155 10.24 -3.68 -7.17
CA GLY A 155 9.92 -3.91 -5.76
C GLY A 155 9.64 -2.65 -4.94
N GLN A 156 10.15 -1.49 -5.39
CA GLN A 156 9.96 -0.20 -4.73
C GLN A 156 8.54 0.34 -4.92
N ARG A 157 7.96 0.10 -6.10
CA ARG A 157 6.59 0.47 -6.52
C ARG A 157 6.03 -0.68 -7.35
N ARG A 158 5.10 -1.42 -6.77
CA ARG A 158 4.55 -2.66 -7.36
C ARG A 158 3.10 -2.52 -7.83
N GLY A 159 2.54 -1.32 -7.87
CA GLY A 159 1.15 -1.10 -8.25
C GLY A 159 0.11 -1.50 -7.20
N PHE A 160 -1.10 -0.96 -7.40
CA PHE A 160 -2.31 -1.21 -6.62
C PHE A 160 -2.83 -2.62 -6.88
N GLU A 161 -3.27 -3.29 -5.82
CA GLU A 161 -3.90 -4.61 -5.89
C GLU A 161 -5.17 -4.55 -5.03
N SER A 162 -6.32 -4.67 -5.70
CA SER A 162 -7.62 -4.64 -5.03
C SER A 162 -7.77 -5.88 -4.16
N ASN A 163 -8.27 -5.70 -2.94
CA ASN A 163 -8.69 -6.81 -2.07
C ASN A 163 -10.21 -7.09 -2.17
N ARG A 164 -10.93 -6.41 -3.08
CA ARG A 164 -12.37 -6.64 -3.28
C ARG A 164 -12.57 -8.04 -3.88
N LYS A 165 -13.50 -8.80 -3.29
CA LYS A 165 -13.89 -10.13 -3.81
C LYS A 165 -14.95 -10.05 -4.91
N GLN A 166 -15.71 -8.96 -4.97
CA GLN A 166 -16.73 -8.69 -5.98
C GLN A 166 -16.35 -7.46 -6.80
N GLN A 167 -16.60 -7.51 -8.12
CA GLN A 167 -16.47 -6.40 -9.04
C GLN A 167 -17.86 -5.78 -9.24
N ASN A 168 -18.37 -5.04 -8.26
CA ASN A 168 -19.56 -4.22 -8.49
C ASN A 168 -19.11 -2.91 -9.13
N ASP A 169 -19.75 -2.55 -10.24
CA ASP A 169 -19.34 -1.47 -11.13
C ASP A 169 -19.81 -0.09 -10.69
N ASP A 170 -20.80 -0.04 -9.80
CA ASP A 170 -21.65 1.14 -9.64
C ASP A 170 -21.00 2.36 -8.96
N GLN A 171 -19.73 2.28 -8.57
CA GLN A 171 -18.93 3.44 -8.15
C GLN A 171 -17.45 3.21 -8.49
N SER A 172 -17.05 3.56 -9.71
CA SER A 172 -15.64 3.55 -10.13
C SER A 172 -14.87 4.66 -9.40
N GLY A 173 -14.33 4.35 -8.21
CA GLY A 173 -13.49 5.33 -7.51
C GLY A 173 -12.29 5.79 -8.36
N VAL A 174 -11.85 7.03 -8.16
CA VAL A 174 -10.77 7.74 -8.90
C VAL A 174 -9.58 6.86 -9.28
N VAL A 175 -9.13 5.99 -8.36
CA VAL A 175 -8.01 5.05 -8.59
C VAL A 175 -8.27 4.10 -9.76
N ARG A 176 -9.50 3.57 -9.88
CA ARG A 176 -9.87 2.62 -10.92
C ARG A 176 -9.91 3.29 -12.29
N GLU A 177 -10.50 4.48 -12.36
CA GLU A 177 -10.61 5.25 -13.60
C GLU A 177 -9.23 5.65 -14.12
N GLN A 178 -8.35 6.13 -13.25
CA GLN A 178 -6.97 6.49 -13.63
C GLN A 178 -6.15 5.26 -14.06
N ILE A 179 -6.36 4.09 -13.43
CA ILE A 179 -5.75 2.83 -13.88
C ILE A 179 -6.29 2.41 -15.26
N ALA A 180 -7.59 2.60 -15.53
CA ALA A 180 -8.19 2.29 -16.82
C ALA A 180 -7.67 3.23 -17.92
N GLY A 181 -7.60 4.54 -17.65
CA GLY A 181 -6.99 5.52 -18.54
C GLY A 181 -5.53 5.19 -18.86
N LEU A 182 -4.73 4.85 -17.85
CA LEU A 182 -3.33 4.45 -18.06
C LEU A 182 -3.20 3.18 -18.91
N ARG A 183 -4.17 2.24 -18.86
CA ARG A 183 -4.17 1.07 -19.75
C ARG A 183 -4.41 1.46 -21.21
N LEU A 184 -5.29 2.42 -21.46
CA LEU A 184 -5.53 2.95 -22.79
C LEU A 184 -4.28 3.67 -23.30
N GLU A 185 -3.69 4.56 -22.50
CA GLU A 185 -2.43 5.23 -22.85
C GLU A 185 -1.31 4.23 -23.20
N LEU A 186 -1.16 3.16 -22.41
CA LEU A 186 -0.19 2.10 -22.66
C LEU A 186 -0.49 1.39 -23.99
N LYS A 187 -1.76 1.04 -24.26
CA LYS A 187 -2.18 0.39 -25.50
C LYS A 187 -1.93 1.30 -26.72
N ASP A 188 -2.34 2.56 -26.64
CA ASP A 188 -2.25 3.53 -27.74
C ASP A 188 -0.79 3.89 -28.06
N SER A 189 0.10 3.81 -27.07
CA SER A 189 1.55 3.98 -27.28
C SER A 189 2.23 2.82 -28.03
N GLY A 190 1.53 1.69 -28.22
CA GLY A 190 2.10 0.46 -28.79
C GLY A 190 3.12 -0.25 -27.87
N CYS A 191 3.34 0.24 -26.65
CA CYS A 191 4.25 -0.37 -25.69
C CYS A 191 3.64 -1.61 -25.02
N ARG A 192 4.47 -2.63 -24.77
CA ARG A 192 4.03 -3.88 -24.11
C ARG A 192 4.06 -3.79 -22.59
N THR A 193 4.88 -2.91 -22.02
CA THR A 193 5.09 -2.81 -20.57
C THR A 193 5.13 -1.37 -20.07
N LEU A 194 4.90 -1.17 -18.76
CA LEU A 194 5.04 0.15 -18.12
C LEU A 194 6.48 0.65 -18.18
N GLY A 195 7.47 -0.24 -18.15
CA GLY A 195 8.88 0.12 -18.33
C GLY A 195 9.12 0.80 -19.67
N GLN A 196 8.64 0.20 -20.76
CA GLN A 196 8.72 0.76 -22.11
C GLN A 196 7.97 2.09 -22.23
N TYR A 197 6.70 2.11 -21.79
CA TYR A 197 5.87 3.31 -21.87
C TYR A 197 6.44 4.48 -21.06
N PHE A 198 6.83 4.26 -19.81
CA PHE A 198 7.41 5.35 -19.01
C PHE A 198 8.78 5.80 -19.48
N ALA A 199 9.54 4.93 -20.17
CA ALA A 199 10.80 5.29 -20.79
C ALA A 199 10.61 6.13 -22.07
N SER A 200 9.44 6.11 -22.71
CA SER A 200 9.14 6.91 -23.89
C SER A 200 8.56 8.29 -23.56
N LEU A 201 8.26 8.56 -22.28
CA LEU A 201 7.73 9.85 -21.86
C LEU A 201 8.84 10.87 -21.66
N ASP A 202 8.56 12.11 -22.07
CA ASP A 202 9.37 13.27 -21.73
C ASP A 202 9.07 13.68 -20.27
N PRO A 203 10.04 13.54 -19.35
CA PRO A 203 9.81 13.80 -17.92
C PRO A 203 9.60 15.28 -17.60
N GLU A 204 9.97 16.20 -18.49
CA GLU A 204 9.72 17.64 -18.31
C GLU A 204 8.25 17.99 -18.60
N LYS A 205 7.63 17.26 -19.52
CA LYS A 205 6.22 17.46 -19.92
C LYS A 205 5.26 16.59 -19.12
N VAL A 206 5.66 15.35 -18.84
CA VAL A 206 4.78 14.35 -18.26
C VAL A 206 5.41 13.74 -17.02
N ARG A 207 4.79 14.01 -15.88
CA ARG A 207 5.22 13.43 -14.61
C ARG A 207 4.87 11.94 -14.57
N ILE A 208 5.90 11.11 -14.46
CA ILE A 208 5.74 9.64 -14.32
C ILE A 208 5.27 9.27 -12.89
N ARG A 209 5.75 9.99 -11.88
CA ARG A 209 5.34 9.75 -10.48
C ARG A 209 3.88 10.20 -10.28
N GLU A 210 3.22 9.59 -9.30
CA GLU A 210 1.83 9.88 -8.89
C GLU A 210 0.73 9.33 -9.81
N ARG A 211 1.11 8.66 -10.91
CA ARG A 211 0.19 7.85 -11.72
C ARG A 211 -0.21 6.55 -11.00
N TYR A 212 -1.50 6.24 -10.94
CA TYR A 212 -1.97 4.95 -10.41
C TYR A 212 -1.72 3.84 -11.43
N THR A 213 -1.13 2.77 -10.95
CA THR A 213 -0.73 1.60 -11.75
C THR A 213 -1.32 0.34 -11.14
N HIS A 214 -1.73 -0.61 -11.98
CA HIS A 214 -2.24 -1.89 -11.51
C HIS A 214 -1.11 -2.89 -11.27
N ARG A 215 -1.24 -3.75 -10.25
CA ARG A 215 -0.27 -4.81 -9.95
C ARG A 215 -0.04 -5.76 -11.11
N SER A 216 -1.07 -6.06 -11.92
CA SER A 216 -0.92 -7.01 -13.04
C SER A 216 0.10 -6.50 -14.06
N MET A 217 0.11 -5.19 -14.35
CA MET A 217 1.06 -4.58 -15.29
C MET A 217 2.52 -4.84 -14.86
N TYR A 218 2.80 -4.79 -13.55
CA TYR A 218 4.13 -5.11 -13.01
C TYR A 218 4.44 -6.60 -13.04
N LYS A 219 3.45 -7.47 -12.84
CA LYS A 219 3.62 -8.93 -12.91
C LYS A 219 3.90 -9.38 -14.35
N GLU A 220 3.13 -8.85 -15.30
CA GLU A 220 3.29 -9.05 -16.75
C GLU A 220 4.68 -8.58 -17.19
N GLU A 221 5.08 -7.37 -16.80
CA GLU A 221 6.41 -6.83 -17.11
C GLU A 221 7.54 -7.64 -16.46
N PHE A 222 7.41 -8.04 -15.19
CA PHE A 222 8.39 -8.92 -14.54
C PHE A 222 8.57 -10.22 -15.32
N ASN A 223 7.47 -10.85 -15.73
CA ASN A 223 7.53 -12.10 -16.50
C ASN A 223 8.23 -11.90 -17.84
N LEU A 224 7.95 -10.81 -18.54
CA LEU A 224 8.60 -10.52 -19.82
C LEU A 224 10.10 -10.27 -19.64
N ILE A 225 10.48 -9.42 -18.67
CA ILE A 225 11.90 -9.18 -18.35
C ILE A 225 12.59 -10.50 -17.99
N TRP A 226 11.98 -11.30 -17.11
CA TRP A 226 12.59 -12.56 -16.67
C TRP A 226 12.80 -13.52 -17.83
N ASN A 227 11.76 -13.74 -18.64
CA ASN A 227 11.82 -14.69 -19.75
C ASN A 227 12.89 -14.28 -20.76
N THR A 228 12.91 -13.00 -21.17
CA THR A 228 13.92 -12.48 -22.10
C THR A 228 15.33 -12.61 -21.54
N GLN A 229 15.55 -12.23 -20.27
CA GLN A 229 16.91 -12.28 -19.71
C GLN A 229 17.37 -13.71 -19.40
N ALA A 230 16.46 -14.64 -19.11
CA ALA A 230 16.79 -16.04 -18.85
C ALA A 230 17.36 -16.74 -20.09
N GLU A 231 16.99 -16.30 -21.30
CA GLU A 231 17.60 -16.78 -22.55
C GLU A 231 19.10 -16.42 -22.62
N PHE A 232 19.51 -15.27 -22.07
CA PHE A 232 20.91 -14.85 -22.05
C PHE A 232 21.71 -15.38 -20.85
N TYR A 233 21.03 -15.78 -19.77
CA TYR A 233 21.63 -16.19 -18.50
C TYR A 233 20.96 -17.44 -17.89
N PRO A 234 20.91 -18.58 -18.61
CA PRO A 234 20.17 -19.77 -18.15
C PRO A 234 20.70 -20.35 -16.83
N GLU A 235 22.01 -20.25 -16.58
CA GLU A 235 22.64 -20.75 -15.35
C GLU A 235 22.38 -19.84 -14.15
N ALA A 236 22.35 -18.52 -14.35
CA ALA A 236 22.15 -17.56 -13.27
C ALA A 236 20.67 -17.34 -12.94
N LEU A 237 19.78 -17.38 -13.95
CA LEU A 237 18.35 -17.09 -13.82
C LEU A 237 17.51 -18.37 -13.76
N THR A 238 17.73 -19.14 -12.70
CA THR A 238 17.03 -20.40 -12.46
C THR A 238 15.55 -20.22 -12.08
N GLY A 239 14.73 -21.24 -12.33
CA GLY A 239 13.31 -21.25 -11.95
C GLY A 239 13.10 -21.06 -10.43
N GLY A 240 13.95 -21.64 -9.59
CA GLY A 240 13.91 -21.43 -8.14
C GLY A 240 14.15 -19.96 -7.76
N LEU A 241 15.17 -19.33 -8.34
CA LEU A 241 15.47 -17.91 -8.10
C LEU A 241 14.33 -17.01 -8.59
N ARG A 242 13.71 -17.35 -9.73
CA ARG A 242 12.54 -16.64 -10.27
C ARG A 242 11.42 -16.56 -9.23
N GLU A 243 11.04 -17.70 -8.65
CA GLU A 243 9.95 -17.78 -7.67
C GLU A 243 10.28 -17.00 -6.40
N GLU A 244 11.52 -17.07 -5.92
CA GLU A 244 11.95 -16.29 -4.76
C GLU A 244 11.85 -14.78 -4.99
N ILE A 245 12.32 -14.31 -6.16
CA ILE A 245 12.27 -12.90 -6.54
C ILE A 245 10.83 -12.46 -6.77
N TYR A 246 10.04 -13.23 -7.51
CA TYR A 246 8.63 -12.96 -7.75
C TYR A 246 7.86 -12.83 -6.42
N HIS A 247 8.07 -13.77 -5.51
CA HIS A 247 7.47 -13.73 -4.19
C HIS A 247 7.98 -12.51 -3.39
N ALA A 248 9.27 -12.20 -3.42
CA ALA A 248 9.80 -11.01 -2.76
C ALA A 248 9.17 -9.72 -3.29
N LEU A 249 8.92 -9.61 -4.60
CA LEU A 249 8.27 -8.47 -5.25
C LEU A 249 6.80 -8.36 -4.87
N PHE A 250 6.03 -9.43 -5.05
CA PHE A 250 4.57 -9.35 -5.13
C PHE A 250 3.83 -9.94 -3.93
N PHE A 251 4.51 -10.57 -2.98
CA PHE A 251 3.84 -11.11 -1.79
C PHE A 251 3.03 -10.05 -1.03
N GLN A 252 1.78 -10.38 -0.78
CA GLN A 252 0.84 -9.60 0.02
C GLN A 252 0.20 -10.53 1.05
N ARG A 253 0.21 -10.10 2.32
CA ARG A 253 -0.45 -10.87 3.38
C ARG A 253 -1.95 -10.90 3.11
N LYS A 254 -2.56 -12.07 3.28
CA LYS A 254 -4.02 -12.22 3.30
C LYS A 254 -4.63 -11.35 4.40
N LEU A 255 -5.93 -11.09 4.28
CA LEU A 255 -6.69 -10.44 5.36
C LEU A 255 -6.50 -11.22 6.66
N LYS A 256 -6.37 -10.50 7.78
CA LYS A 256 -6.24 -11.15 9.08
C LYS A 256 -7.53 -11.92 9.34
N ASN A 257 -7.41 -13.11 9.93
CA ASN A 257 -8.56 -13.90 10.36
C ASN A 257 -9.51 -13.05 11.22
N GLN A 258 -10.81 -13.11 10.92
CA GLN A 258 -11.90 -12.43 11.60
C GLN A 258 -12.82 -13.38 12.38
N LYS A 259 -12.46 -14.67 12.52
CA LYS A 259 -13.25 -15.68 13.26
C LYS A 259 -13.62 -15.30 14.70
N TYR A 260 -12.93 -14.35 15.31
CA TYR A 260 -13.24 -13.86 16.65
C TYR A 260 -14.26 -12.70 16.65
N LEU A 261 -14.72 -12.26 15.47
CA LEU A 261 -15.71 -11.19 15.27
C LEU A 261 -17.07 -11.74 14.83
N VAL A 262 -17.19 -13.06 14.65
CA VAL A 262 -18.39 -13.78 14.21
C VAL A 262 -18.70 -14.84 15.26
#